data_AF-A0A1J3J5D5-F1
#
_entry.id   AF-A0A1J3J5D5-F1
#
_cell.length_a   1.000
_cell.length_b   1.000
_cell.length_c   1.000
_cell.angle_alpha   90.00
_cell.angle_beta   90.00
_cell.angle_gamma   90.00
#
_symmetry.space_group_name_H-M   'P 1'
#
loop_
_entity.id
_entity.type
_entity.pdbx_description
1 polymer ?
#
loop_
_entity_poly.entity_id
_entity_poly.type
_entity_poly.pdbx_seq_one_letter_code
_entity_poly.pdbx_strand_id
1 'polypeptide(L)' 'RCVQIGLLCVEHQPVERPNTLELLSMLTTTSDLPPPKQPIFAVHNIDDRSNSNDLITVNEMTQSVVIGR' A
#
# COMPACT_ATOMS: atom_id res chain seq x y z
N ARG A 1 6.43 -4.32 14.53
CA ARG A 1 5.81 -2.99 14.79
C ARG A 1 5.83 -2.09 13.55
N CYS A 2 6.98 -1.59 13.09
CA CYS A 2 7.04 -0.64 11.95
C CYS A 2 6.45 -1.19 10.64
N VAL A 3 6.63 -2.48 10.36
CA VAL A 3 5.97 -3.15 9.22
C VAL A 3 4.44 -3.04 9.33
N GLN A 4 3.88 -3.33 10.50
CA GLN A 4 2.44 -3.27 10.75
C GLN A 4 1.90 -1.83 10.67
N ILE A 5 2.63 -0.85 11.20
CA ILE A 5 2.32 0.57 11.04
C ILE A 5 2.36 0.96 9.56
N GLY A 6 3.39 0.55 8.83
CA GLY A 6 3.53 0.81 7.39
C GLY A 6 2.38 0.24 6.58
N LEU A 7 1.91 -0.97 6.93
CA LEU A 7 0.73 -1.59 6.31
C LEU A 7 -0.55 -0.80 6.60
N LEU A 8 -0.76 -0.33 7.83
CA LEU A 8 -1.91 0.51 8.18
C LEU A 8 -1.90 1.88 7.44
N CYS A 9 -0.72 2.41 7.11
CA CYS A 9 -0.61 3.66 6.34
C CYS A 9 -1.01 3.53 4.87
N VAL A 10 -1.05 2.31 4.32
CA VAL A 10 -1.35 2.05 2.90
C VAL A 10 -2.68 1.32 2.71
N GLU A 11 -3.56 1.41 3.72
CA GLU A 11 -4.90 0.84 3.65
C GLU A 11 -5.72 1.39 2.48
N HIS A 12 -6.57 0.53 1.92
CA HIS A 12 -7.35 0.84 0.72
C HIS A 12 -8.27 2.05 0.92
N GLN A 13 -9.01 2.03 2.04
CA GLN A 13 -9.93 3.09 2.41
C GLN A 13 -9.15 4.21 3.13
N PRO A 14 -9.16 5.45 2.63
CA PRO A 14 -8.38 6.54 3.24
C PRO A 14 -8.71 6.80 4.71
N VAL A 15 -9.95 6.59 5.11
CA VAL A 15 -10.44 6.76 6.49
C VAL A 15 -9.84 5.73 7.46
N GLU A 16 -9.29 4.63 6.96
CA GLU A 16 -8.68 3.57 7.77
C GLU A 16 -7.19 3.81 8.02
N ARG A 17 -6.60 4.81 7.35
CA ARG A 17 -5.19 5.16 7.53
C ARG A 17 -5.04 5.96 8.82
N PRO A 18 -4.02 5.69 9.65
CA PRO A 18 -3.78 6.46 10.86
C PRO A 18 -3.45 7.91 10.51
N ASN A 19 -4.05 8.84 11.24
CA ASN A 19 -3.68 10.24 11.15
C ASN A 19 -2.31 10.51 11.82
N THR A 20 -1.77 11.71 11.69
CA THR A 20 -0.42 12.04 12.20
C THR A 20 -0.27 11.81 13.71
N LEU A 21 -1.30 12.09 14.52
CA LEU A 21 -1.25 11.88 15.96
C LEU A 21 -1.32 10.39 16.31
N GLU A 22 -2.17 9.63 15.64
CA GLU A 22 -2.26 8.18 15.79
C GLU A 22 -0.94 7.51 15.41
N LEU A 23 -0.36 7.89 14.26
CA LEU A 23 0.93 7.41 13.80
C LEU A 23 2.03 7.71 14.84
N LEU A 24 2.09 8.95 15.35
CA LEU A 24 3.06 9.32 16.39
C LEU A 24 2.86 8.51 17.67
N SER A 25 1.61 8.30 18.10
CA SER A 25 1.29 7.46 19.26
C SER A 25 1.75 6.02 19.04
N MET A 26 1.47 5.44 17.87
CA MET A 26 1.89 4.08 17.50
C MET A 26 3.42 3.95 17.47
N LEU A 27 4.15 4.98 17.04
CA LEU A 27 5.62 4.98 17.03
C LEU A 27 6.25 5.12 18.42
N THR A 28 5.63 5.92 19.29
CA THR A 28 6.21 6.31 20.58
C THR A 28 5.78 5.44 21.74
N THR A 29 4.66 4.73 21.61
CA THR A 29 4.16 3.81 22.62
C THR A 29 4.43 2.36 22.23
N THR A 30 4.31 1.44 23.19
CA THR A 30 4.45 -0.01 22.99
C THR A 30 3.11 -0.74 22.96
N SER A 31 1.99 -0.02 22.79
CA SER A 31 0.65 -0.59 22.75
C SER A 31 0.48 -1.60 21.62
N ASP A 32 -0.37 -2.60 21.79
CA ASP A 32 -0.72 -3.50 20.70
C ASP A 32 -1.32 -2.72 19.52
N LEU A 33 -0.98 -3.16 18.30
CA LEU A 33 -1.44 -2.53 17.07
C LEU A 33 -2.54 -3.37 16.44
N PRO A 34 -3.57 -2.75 15.85
CA PRO A 34 -4.59 -3.49 15.12
C PRO A 34 -3.96 -4.23 13.93
N PRO A 35 -4.49 -5.39 13.54
CA PRO A 35 -4.05 -6.06 12.33
C PRO A 35 -4.44 -5.22 11.11
N PRO A 36 -3.54 -5.04 10.11
CA PRO A 36 -3.87 -4.38 8.87
C PRO A 36 -4.88 -5.22 8.07
N LYS A 37 -5.75 -4.55 7.32
CA LYS A 37 -6.64 -5.20 6.34
C LYS A 37 -5.81 -5.55 5.10
N GLN A 38 -6.42 -6.27 4.14
CA GLN A 38 -5.70 -6.61 2.91
C GLN A 38 -5.33 -5.33 2.14
N PRO A 39 -4.03 -5.07 1.90
CA PRO A 39 -3.64 -3.96 1.06
C PRO A 39 -4.05 -4.26 -0.39
N ILE A 40 -4.40 -3.22 -1.14
CA ILE A 40 -4.82 -3.34 -2.57
C ILE A 40 -3.76 -4.08 -3.40
N PHE A 41 -2.49 -3.96 -3.01
CA PHE A 41 -1.34 -4.54 -3.70
C PHE A 41 -0.93 -5.91 -3.16
N ALA A 42 -1.64 -6.47 -2.17
CA ALA A 42 -1.46 -7.87 -1.84
C ALA A 42 -1.79 -8.65 -3.11
N VAL A 43 -0.76 -9.23 -3.72
CA VAL A 43 -0.86 -10.11 -4.87
C VAL A 43 -2.02 -11.04 -4.59
N HIS A 44 -3.13 -10.86 -5.31
CA HIS A 44 -4.19 -11.86 -5.35
C HIS A 44 -3.45 -13.12 -5.77
N ASN A 45 -3.40 -14.14 -4.92
CA ASN A 45 -2.87 -15.42 -5.34
C ASN A 45 -3.66 -15.78 -6.60
N ILE A 46 -2.96 -15.82 -7.73
CA ILE A 46 -3.52 -16.13 -9.04
C ILE A 46 -3.84 -17.62 -9.00
N ASP A 47 -4.91 -17.98 -8.31
CA ASP A 47 -5.47 -19.32 -8.27
C ASP A 47 -6.73 -19.45 -9.12
N ASP A 48 -6.96 -18.50 -10.04
CA ASP A 48 -7.87 -18.71 -11.16
C ASP A 48 -7.07 -18.90 -12.45
N ARG A 49 -6.78 -20.18 -12.69
CA ARG A 49 -6.39 -20.74 -13.97
C ARG A 49 -7.49 -20.45 -15.00
N SER A 50 -7.45 -19.28 -15.62
CA SER A 50 -8.12 -19.05 -16.90
C SER A 50 -7.15 -18.43 -17.89
N ASN A 51 -7.06 -19.10 -19.02
CA ASN A 51 -6.03 -18.98 -20.03
C ASN A 51 -6.39 -17.84 -21.00
N SER A 52 -5.76 -16.66 -20.91
CA SER A 52 -5.51 -15.80 -22.08
C SER A 52 -4.51 -14.66 -21.79
N ASN A 53 -3.25 -14.87 -22.18
CA ASN A 53 -2.42 -13.97 -23.00
C ASN A 53 -2.44 -12.44 -22.80
N ASP A 54 -2.69 -11.88 -21.61
CA ASP A 54 -2.69 -10.41 -21.44
C ASP A 54 -2.08 -9.93 -20.11
N LEU A 55 -1.00 -10.60 -19.67
CA LEU A 55 -0.23 -10.20 -18.49
C LEU A 55 0.83 -9.13 -18.80
N ILE A 56 0.54 -8.20 -19.69
CA ILE A 56 1.35 -6.98 -19.85
C ILE A 56 0.50 -5.81 -19.39
N THR A 57 0.48 -5.59 -18.07
CA THR A 57 -0.02 -4.34 -17.52
C THR A 57 0.99 -3.25 -17.86
N VAL A 58 0.71 -2.49 -18.92
CA VAL A 58 1.45 -1.28 -19.23
C VAL A 58 1.12 -0.28 -18.12
N ASN A 59 2.06 -0.02 -17.22
CA ASN A 59 1.86 1.04 -16.24
C ASN A 59 1.97 2.36 -17.01
N GLU A 60 0.90 3.14 -17.06
CA GLU A 60 0.79 4.43 -17.76
C GLU A 60 1.77 5.45 -17.14
N MET A 61 3.05 5.29 -17.42
CA MET A 61 4.11 6.11 -16.85
C MET A 61 4.28 7.37 -17.71
N THR A 62 3.97 8.53 -17.15
CA THR A 62 4.21 9.81 -17.83
C THR A 62 5.70 10.15 -17.81
N GLN A 63 6.35 10.17 -18.98
CA GLN A 63 7.70 10.72 -19.11
C GLN A 63 7.66 12.25 -19.11
N SER A 64 8.45 12.87 -18.24
CA SER A 64 8.67 14.33 -18.22
C SER A 64 10.03 14.67 -18.81
N VAL A 65 10.11 15.74 -19.61
CA VAL A 65 11.36 16.28 -20.14
C VAL A 65 12.04 17.14 -19.08
N VAL A 66 13.33 16.90 -18.84
CA VAL A 66 14.18 17.77 -18.03
C VAL A 66 14.82 18.83 -18.92
N ILE A 67 14.42 20.10 -18.76
CA ILE A 67 15.09 21.25 -19.39
C ILE A 67 16.06 21.88 -18.38
N GLY A 68 17.35 21.77 -18.68
CA GLY A 68 18.42 22.48 -17.97
C GLY A 68 18.51 23.95 -18.40
N ARG A 69 19.04 24.80 -17.51
CA ARG A 69 19.33 26.22 -17.79
C ARG A 69 20.77 26.39 -18.25
#